data_AF-Q0PQP5-F1
#
_entry.id   AF-Q0PQP5-F1
#
_cell.length_a   1.000
_cell.length_b   1.000
_cell.length_c   1.000
_cell.angle_alpha   90.00
_cell.angle_beta   90.00
_cell.angle_gamma   90.00
#
_symmetry.space_group_name_H-M   'P 1'
#
loop_
_entity.id
_entity.type
_entity.pdbx_description
1 polymer ?
#
loop_
_entity_poly.entity_id
_entity_poly.type
_entity_poly.pdbx_seq_one_letter_code
_entity_poly.pdbx_strand_id
1 'polypeptide(L)'
;VILRRCRRWPARSRTPPCAGLARALDKDIERAGEALKEANSGRIHTFIATSPIHMEQKLRMSPDQVVEQAVAAVKRARNYTDDVEFSAEDAGRSELDFLCRIFEAVIDAGATTLNVPDTVGYAMPDQFGETIRALRERSPMRTRRSSRCTATMTSG
;
A
#
# COMPACT_ATOMS: atom_id res chain seq x y z
N VAL A 1 -6.76 8.21 12.37
CA VAL A 1 -6.84 7.79 10.97
C VAL A 1 -8.07 6.91 10.78
N ILE A 2 -9.24 7.54 10.58
CA ILE A 2 -10.49 6.93 10.10
C ILE A 2 -11.18 8.08 9.35
N LEU A 3 -11.10 8.12 8.02
CA LEU A 3 -11.68 9.24 7.27
C LEU A 3 -13.20 9.15 7.11
N ARG A 4 -13.85 8.07 7.56
CA ARG A 4 -15.31 8.00 7.78
C ARG A 4 -15.65 6.73 8.55
N ARG A 5 -16.52 6.81 9.57
CA ARG A 5 -17.22 5.61 10.07
C ARG A 5 -18.10 5.12 8.91
N CYS A 6 -17.67 4.07 8.24
CA CYS A 6 -18.43 3.45 7.18
C CYS A 6 -19.62 2.69 7.78
N ARG A 7 -20.68 3.44 8.12
CA ARG A 7 -21.97 2.85 8.44
C ARG A 7 -22.49 2.11 7.21
N ARG A 8 -23.14 0.97 7.46
CA ARG A 8 -23.86 0.17 6.47
C ARG A 8 -24.67 1.06 5.52
N TRP A 9 -24.17 1.26 4.31
CA TRP A 9 -24.94 1.93 3.27
C TRP A 9 -25.97 0.95 2.70
N PRO A 10 -27.20 1.39 2.39
CA PRO A 10 -28.22 0.53 1.82
C PRO A 10 -27.74 -0.06 0.50
N ALA A 11 -27.96 -1.36 0.30
CA ALA A 11 -27.37 -2.20 -0.75
C ALA A 11 -27.71 -1.83 -2.21
N ARG A 12 -28.32 -0.66 -2.48
CA ARG A 12 -28.94 -0.31 -3.76
C ARG A 12 -28.17 0.69 -4.64
N SER A 13 -26.97 1.11 -4.29
CA SER A 13 -26.12 1.91 -5.18
C SER A 13 -24.66 1.50 -5.07
N ARG A 14 -23.93 1.60 -6.20
CA ARG A 14 -22.50 1.25 -6.37
C ARG A 14 -21.69 1.88 -5.24
N THR A 15 -21.48 1.11 -4.18
CA THR A 15 -20.99 1.62 -2.90
C THR A 15 -19.49 1.76 -3.02
N PRO A 16 -18.91 2.98 -2.95
CA PRO A 16 -17.47 3.14 -2.99
C PRO A 16 -16.84 2.34 -1.83
N PRO A 17 -15.70 1.66 -2.08
CA PRO A 17 -15.04 0.89 -1.05
C PRO A 17 -14.62 1.80 0.11
N CYS A 18 -14.85 1.32 1.32
CA CYS A 18 -14.49 1.99 2.54
C CYS A 18 -13.05 1.67 2.90
N ALA A 19 -12.16 2.65 2.74
CA ALA A 19 -10.75 2.49 3.04
C ALA A 19 -10.40 2.93 4.48
N GLY A 20 -9.73 2.06 5.22
CA GLY A 20 -9.07 2.38 6.49
C GLY A 20 -7.58 2.52 6.26
N LEU A 21 -7.04 3.72 6.44
CA LEU A 21 -5.60 3.95 6.39
C LEU A 21 -4.97 3.55 7.74
N ALA A 22 -3.89 2.78 7.70
CA ALA A 22 -3.18 2.29 8.87
C ALA A 22 -1.67 2.31 8.63
N ARG A 23 -0.89 2.69 9.64
CA ARG A 23 0.56 2.48 9.58
C ARG A 23 0.84 0.97 9.56
N ALA A 24 2.03 0.58 9.11
CA ALA A 24 2.52 -0.80 9.20
C ALA A 24 2.84 -1.24 10.65
N LEU A 25 1.92 -1.01 11.59
CA LEU A 25 1.99 -1.39 13.00
C LEU A 25 0.79 -2.27 13.33
N ASP A 26 1.01 -3.33 14.10
CA ASP A 26 -0.04 -4.31 14.43
C ASP A 26 -1.30 -3.66 15.00
N LYS A 27 -1.14 -2.78 15.99
CA LYS A 27 -2.26 -2.08 16.64
C LYS A 27 -3.08 -1.22 15.68
N ASP A 28 -2.42 -0.59 14.71
CA ASP A 28 -3.08 0.28 13.74
C ASP A 28 -3.89 -0.56 12.73
N ILE A 29 -3.32 -1.68 12.28
CA ILE A 29 -3.99 -2.62 11.37
C ILE A 29 -5.20 -3.27 12.05
N GLU A 30 -5.04 -3.74 13.29
CA GLU A 30 -6.14 -4.30 14.08
C GLU A 30 -7.27 -3.28 14.23
N ARG A 31 -6.92 -2.02 14.52
CA ARG A 31 -7.90 -0.96 14.69
C ARG A 31 -8.63 -0.61 13.38
N ALA A 32 -7.91 -0.60 12.26
CA ALA A 32 -8.51 -0.39 10.94
C ALA A 32 -9.43 -1.56 10.56
N GLY A 33 -9.00 -2.80 10.81
CA GLY A 33 -9.80 -4.01 10.59
C GLY A 33 -11.09 -4.01 11.41
N GLU A 34 -11.02 -3.67 12.70
CA GLU A 34 -12.20 -3.51 13.55
C GLU A 34 -13.17 -2.44 13.04
N ALA A 35 -12.65 -1.30 12.60
CA ALA A 35 -13.46 -0.20 12.09
C ALA A 35 -14.18 -0.55 10.78
N LEU A 36 -13.67 -1.53 10.02
CA LEU A 36 -14.21 -1.96 8.74
C LEU A 36 -15.09 -3.22 8.83
N LYS A 37 -15.27 -3.85 10.00
CA LYS A 37 -16.06 -5.08 10.16
C LYS A 37 -17.50 -4.98 9.65
N GLU A 38 -18.13 -3.81 9.78
CA GLU A 38 -19.51 -3.58 9.33
C GLU A 38 -19.60 -3.01 7.91
N ALA A 39 -18.45 -2.78 7.24
CA ALA A 39 -18.42 -2.23 5.90
C ALA A 39 -18.80 -3.32 4.89
N ASN A 40 -19.70 -2.98 3.96
CA ASN A 40 -20.13 -3.89 2.89
C ASN A 40 -19.01 -4.16 1.86
N SER A 41 -18.03 -3.24 1.78
CA SER A 41 -16.82 -3.34 0.97
C SER A 41 -15.71 -2.58 1.70
N GLY A 42 -14.85 -3.29 2.43
CA GLY A 42 -13.78 -2.73 3.25
C GLY A 42 -12.41 -2.94 2.63
N ARG A 43 -11.59 -1.91 2.56
CA ARG A 43 -10.19 -1.97 2.13
C ARG A 43 -9.28 -1.51 3.26
N ILE A 44 -8.22 -2.26 3.56
CA ILE A 44 -7.17 -1.78 4.45
C ILE A 44 -6.05 -1.24 3.59
N HIS A 45 -5.73 0.03 3.79
CA HIS A 45 -4.60 0.70 3.15
C HIS A 45 -3.48 0.82 4.17
N THR A 46 -2.39 0.08 3.97
CA THR A 46 -1.19 0.19 4.78
C THR A 46 -0.04 0.84 4.02
N PHE A 47 0.90 1.45 4.74
CA PHE A 47 2.02 2.15 4.15
C PHE A 47 3.25 2.09 5.04
N ILE A 48 4.42 2.16 4.40
CA ILE A 48 5.72 2.30 5.05
C ILE A 48 6.62 3.18 4.18
N ALA A 49 7.51 3.94 4.82
CA ALA A 49 8.50 4.74 4.12
C ALA A 49 9.60 3.86 3.52
N THR A 50 9.92 4.08 2.24
CA THR A 50 10.88 3.27 1.49
C THR A 50 12.16 4.02 1.10
N SER A 51 12.25 5.32 1.36
CA SER A 51 13.45 6.08 1.01
C SER A 51 14.54 5.94 2.09
N PRO A 52 15.83 5.91 1.71
CA PRO A 52 16.93 5.66 2.65
C PRO A 52 16.91 6.59 3.87
N ILE A 53 16.65 7.88 3.64
CA ILE A 53 16.61 8.90 4.69
C ILE A 53 15.48 8.60 5.68
N HIS A 54 14.29 8.25 5.20
CA HIS A 54 13.18 7.93 6.10
C HIS A 54 13.39 6.60 6.84
N MET A 55 13.97 5.60 6.18
CA MET A 55 14.29 4.33 6.83
C MET A 55 15.31 4.52 7.97
N GLU A 56 16.36 5.29 7.75
CA GLU A 56 17.39 5.55 8.75
C GLU A 56 16.93 6.50 9.86
N GLN A 57 16.38 7.66 9.49
CA GLN A 57 16.12 8.75 10.44
C GLN A 57 14.77 8.61 11.16
N LYS A 58 13.71 8.19 10.44
CA LYS A 58 12.33 8.13 10.96
C LYS A 58 12.00 6.75 11.53
N LEU A 59 12.33 5.69 10.80
CA LEU A 59 12.02 4.31 11.22
C LEU A 59 13.14 3.69 12.05
N ARG A 60 14.40 4.10 11.83
CA ARG A 60 15.60 3.48 12.42
C ARG A 60 15.65 1.97 12.14
N MET A 61 15.31 1.60 10.91
CA MET A 61 15.20 0.21 10.46
C MET A 61 16.10 -0.02 9.26
N SER A 62 16.66 -1.22 9.16
CA SER A 62 17.33 -1.66 7.95
C SER A 62 16.32 -1.89 6.82
N PRO A 63 16.74 -1.84 5.54
CA PRO A 63 15.87 -2.16 4.42
C PRO A 63 15.19 -3.53 4.55
N ASP A 64 15.89 -4.52 5.12
CA ASP A 64 15.33 -5.86 5.36
C ASP A 64 14.21 -5.84 6.40
N GLN A 65 14.41 -5.12 7.50
CA GLN A 65 13.39 -4.95 8.55
C GLN A 65 12.15 -4.22 8.01
N VAL A 66 12.34 -3.24 7.13
CA VAL A 66 11.23 -2.52 6.47
C VAL A 66 10.41 -3.48 5.61
N VAL A 67 11.06 -4.36 4.86
CA VAL A 67 10.37 -5.39 4.06
C VAL A 67 9.63 -6.39 4.95
N GLU A 68 10.26 -6.89 6.01
CA GLU A 68 9.63 -7.82 6.96
C GLU A 68 8.40 -7.20 7.62
N GLN A 69 8.49 -5.93 8.04
CA GLN A 69 7.38 -5.22 8.65
C GLN A 69 6.24 -4.96 7.67
N ALA A 70 6.55 -4.60 6.41
CA ALA A 70 5.54 -4.45 5.37
C ALA A 70 4.79 -5.77 5.11
N VAL A 71 5.52 -6.89 5.01
CA VAL A 71 4.95 -8.22 4.83
C VAL A 71 4.07 -8.62 6.01
N ALA A 72 4.53 -8.39 7.25
CA ALA A 72 3.76 -8.69 8.45
C ALA A 72 2.46 -7.89 8.51
N ALA A 73 2.52 -6.59 8.19
CA ALA A 73 1.34 -5.72 8.16
C ALA A 73 0.32 -6.17 7.12
N VAL A 74 0.76 -6.53 5.91
CA VAL A 74 -0.14 -7.03 4.84
C VAL A 74 -0.77 -8.36 5.23
N LYS A 75 0.02 -9.33 5.73
CA LYS A 75 -0.51 -10.61 6.21
C LYS A 75 -1.56 -10.43 7.30
N ARG A 76 -1.32 -9.50 8.24
CA ARG A 76 -2.27 -9.18 9.29
C ARG A 76 -3.53 -8.53 8.74
N ALA A 77 -3.40 -7.59 7.78
CA ALA A 77 -4.54 -6.98 7.11
C ALA A 77 -5.42 -8.00 6.37
N ARG A 78 -4.82 -9.04 5.77
CA ARG A 78 -5.53 -10.14 5.10
C ARG A 78 -6.42 -10.98 6.01
N ASN A 79 -6.24 -10.92 7.33
CA ASN A 79 -7.15 -11.56 8.27
C ASN A 79 -8.48 -10.80 8.44
N TYR A 80 -8.56 -9.55 7.97
CA TYR A 80 -9.74 -8.69 8.13
C TYR A 80 -10.45 -8.41 6.80
N THR A 81 -9.72 -8.34 5.68
CA THR A 81 -10.29 -8.10 4.35
C THR A 81 -9.46 -8.77 3.26
N ASP A 82 -10.13 -9.10 2.16
CA ASP A 82 -9.48 -9.57 0.93
C ASP A 82 -8.90 -8.43 0.08
N ASP A 83 -9.30 -7.19 0.33
CA ASP A 83 -8.81 -6.01 -0.41
C ASP A 83 -7.81 -5.21 0.44
N VAL A 84 -6.52 -5.38 0.15
CA VAL A 84 -5.42 -4.75 0.85
C VAL A 84 -4.59 -3.92 -0.12
N GLU A 85 -4.48 -2.64 0.19
CA GLU A 85 -3.66 -1.68 -0.54
C GLU A 85 -2.37 -1.39 0.23
N PHE A 86 -1.24 -1.41 -0.48
CA PHE A 86 0.06 -1.09 0.08
C PHE A 86 0.68 0.12 -0.61
N SER A 87 1.14 1.10 0.18
CA SER A 87 1.87 2.27 -0.30
C SER A 87 3.33 2.27 0.12
N ALA A 88 4.20 2.48 -0.86
CA ALA A 88 5.59 2.85 -0.62
C ALA A 88 5.68 4.38 -0.45
N GLU A 89 5.68 4.86 0.79
CA GLU A 89 5.84 6.30 1.08
C GLU A 89 7.22 6.76 0.63
N ASP A 90 7.27 7.94 -0.01
CA ASP A 90 8.47 8.53 -0.59
C ASP A 90 9.12 7.72 -1.73
N ALA A 91 8.31 7.03 -2.53
CA ALA A 91 8.76 6.22 -3.65
C ALA A 91 9.60 7.00 -4.68
N GLY A 92 9.30 8.29 -4.92
CA GLY A 92 10.06 9.13 -5.85
C GLY A 92 11.54 9.35 -5.48
N ARG A 93 11.94 9.09 -4.22
CA ARG A 93 13.33 9.18 -3.73
C ARG A 93 13.87 7.83 -3.24
N SER A 94 13.18 6.75 -3.57
CA SER A 94 13.57 5.40 -3.19
C SER A 94 14.29 4.71 -4.34
N GLU A 95 15.21 3.81 -4.02
CA GLU A 95 15.90 2.99 -5.01
C GLU A 95 14.90 2.06 -5.72
N LEU A 96 14.91 2.06 -7.07
CA LEU A 96 13.98 1.27 -7.87
C LEU A 96 14.06 -0.23 -7.56
N ASP A 97 15.26 -0.75 -7.31
CA ASP A 97 15.45 -2.17 -7.01
C ASP A 97 14.90 -2.54 -5.63
N PHE A 98 15.00 -1.62 -4.65
CA PHE A 98 14.36 -1.79 -3.35
C PHE A 98 12.83 -1.74 -3.45
N LEU A 99 12.30 -0.80 -4.26
CA LEU A 99 10.87 -0.74 -4.54
C LEU A 99 10.35 -2.03 -5.19
N CYS A 100 11.07 -2.58 -6.16
CA CYS A 100 10.71 -3.87 -6.76
C CYS A 100 10.69 -4.98 -5.72
N ARG A 101 11.74 -5.06 -4.89
CA ARG A 101 11.86 -6.06 -3.82
C ARG A 101 10.73 -5.99 -2.80
N ILE A 102 10.39 -4.80 -2.31
CA ILE A 102 9.31 -4.66 -1.32
C ILE A 102 7.95 -4.95 -1.96
N PHE A 103 7.71 -4.50 -3.19
CA PHE A 103 6.46 -4.77 -3.90
C PHE A 103 6.25 -6.27 -4.16
N GLU A 104 7.29 -6.99 -4.55
CA GLU A 104 7.25 -8.44 -4.68
C GLU A 104 6.88 -9.12 -3.36
N ALA A 105 7.56 -8.73 -2.27
CA ALA A 105 7.32 -9.31 -0.96
C ALA A 105 5.88 -9.09 -0.47
N VAL A 106 5.31 -7.89 -0.68
CA VAL A 106 3.92 -7.60 -0.26
C VAL A 106 2.88 -8.21 -1.20
N ILE A 107 3.16 -8.36 -2.50
CA ILE A 107 2.30 -9.11 -3.42
C ILE A 107 2.18 -10.55 -2.94
N ASP A 108 3.32 -11.17 -2.59
CA ASP A 108 3.39 -12.54 -2.09
C ASP A 108 2.73 -12.70 -0.72
N ALA A 109 2.74 -11.64 0.09
CA ALA A 109 1.99 -11.55 1.34
C ALA A 109 0.47 -11.42 1.16
N GLY A 110 0.00 -11.02 -0.04
CA GLY A 110 -1.41 -10.93 -0.40
C GLY A 110 -1.94 -9.52 -0.68
N ALA A 111 -1.09 -8.52 -0.93
CA ALA A 111 -1.53 -7.19 -1.35
C ALA A 111 -2.23 -7.24 -2.72
N THR A 112 -3.40 -6.62 -2.80
CA THR A 112 -4.23 -6.52 -4.01
C THR A 112 -4.14 -5.17 -4.69
N THR A 113 -3.61 -4.14 -4.06
CA THR A 113 -3.39 -2.85 -4.71
C THR A 113 -2.04 -2.31 -4.29
N LEU A 114 -1.25 -1.84 -5.25
CA LEU A 114 0.02 -1.16 -4.97
C LEU A 114 -0.14 0.30 -5.32
N ASN A 115 0.14 1.18 -4.37
CA ASN A 115 0.06 2.62 -4.60
C ASN A 115 1.45 3.23 -4.51
N VAL A 116 1.83 3.98 -5.55
CA VAL A 116 3.09 4.70 -5.64
C VAL A 116 2.76 6.20 -5.51
N PRO A 117 2.89 6.79 -4.32
CA PRO A 117 2.62 8.20 -4.11
C PRO A 117 3.81 9.08 -4.54
N ASP A 118 3.53 10.21 -5.20
CA ASP A 118 4.47 11.33 -5.20
C ASP A 118 4.27 12.10 -3.88
N THR A 119 5.09 11.75 -2.89
CA THR A 119 4.94 12.25 -1.52
C THR A 119 5.32 13.73 -1.38
N VAL A 120 6.14 14.26 -2.29
CA VAL A 120 6.59 15.66 -2.24
C VAL A 120 5.87 16.52 -3.27
N GLY A 121 5.43 15.95 -4.39
CA GLY A 121 4.68 16.67 -5.42
C GLY A 121 5.56 17.45 -6.40
N TYR A 122 6.87 17.15 -6.44
CA TYR A 122 7.81 17.80 -7.37
C TYR A 122 8.12 16.94 -8.60
N ALA A 123 7.61 15.72 -8.69
CA ALA A 123 7.90 14.86 -9.84
C ALA A 123 7.16 15.39 -11.07
N MET A 124 7.90 15.65 -12.14
CA MET A 124 7.28 15.98 -13.42
C MET A 124 6.51 14.76 -13.94
N PRO A 125 5.37 14.95 -14.64
CA PRO A 125 4.57 13.84 -15.16
C PRO A 125 5.37 12.81 -15.96
N ASP A 126 6.35 13.26 -16.76
CA ASP A 126 7.22 12.38 -17.54
C ASP A 126 8.16 11.55 -16.66
N GLN A 127 8.83 12.18 -15.69
CA GLN A 127 9.75 11.51 -14.74
C GLN A 127 9.02 10.48 -13.88
N PHE A 128 7.81 10.83 -13.44
CA PHE A 128 6.97 9.92 -12.67
C PHE A 128 6.45 8.77 -13.55
N GLY A 129 6.06 9.07 -14.79
CA GLY A 129 5.69 8.09 -15.80
C GLY A 129 6.80 7.08 -16.09
N GLU A 130 8.04 7.54 -16.22
CA GLU A 130 9.23 6.70 -16.38
C GLU A 130 9.45 5.79 -15.17
N THR A 131 9.30 6.32 -13.95
CA THR A 131 9.42 5.53 -12.71
C THR A 131 8.38 4.41 -12.67
N ILE A 132 7.12 4.72 -12.97
CA ILE A 132 6.05 3.71 -13.03
C ILE A 132 6.30 2.70 -14.14
N ARG A 133 6.78 3.14 -15.30
CA ARG A 133 7.14 2.26 -16.41
C ARG A 133 8.26 1.30 -16.00
N ALA A 134 9.32 1.81 -15.39
CA ALA A 134 10.44 1.02 -14.91
C ALA A 134 9.98 -0.01 -13.86
N LEU A 135 9.12 0.38 -12.91
CA LEU A 135 8.55 -0.53 -11.92
C LEU A 135 7.69 -1.62 -12.58
N ARG A 136 6.88 -1.28 -13.59
CA ARG A 136 6.07 -2.25 -14.33
C ARG A 136 6.88 -3.21 -15.19
N GLU A 137 8.03 -2.77 -15.70
CA GLU A 137 8.93 -3.57 -16.54
C GLU A 137 9.84 -4.47 -15.70
N ARG A 138 10.34 -3.98 -14.56
CA ARG A 138 11.26 -4.72 -13.67
C ARG A 138 10.56 -5.63 -12.68
N SER A 139 9.43 -5.20 -12.11
CA SER A 139 8.71 -5.99 -11.12
C SER A 139 7.83 -7.04 -11.80
N PRO A 140 7.66 -8.25 -11.24
CA PRO A 140 6.77 -9.30 -11.74
C PRO A 140 5.28 -8.95 -11.58
N MET A 141 4.92 -7.66 -11.48
CA MET A 141 3.56 -7.14 -11.65
C MET A 141 2.92 -7.64 -12.95
N ARG A 142 3.72 -7.99 -13.97
CA ARG A 142 3.23 -8.60 -15.22
C ARG A 142 3.01 -10.12 -15.13
N THR A 143 3.73 -10.82 -14.26
CA THR A 143 3.88 -12.29 -14.33
C THR A 143 2.96 -13.02 -13.35
N ARG A 144 2.62 -12.44 -12.20
CA ARG A 144 1.61 -12.96 -11.27
C ARG A 144 0.29 -12.21 -11.42
N ARG A 145 -0.40 -12.43 -12.55
CA ARG A 145 -1.81 -12.05 -12.72
C ARG A 145 -2.70 -12.92 -11.82
N SER A 146 -2.73 -12.65 -10.52
CA SER A 146 -4.03 -12.73 -9.84
C SER A 146 -4.80 -11.52 -10.34
N SER A 147 -6.01 -11.71 -10.85
CA SER A 147 -6.84 -10.73 -11.56
C SER A 147 -7.23 -9.47 -10.77
N ARG A 148 -6.55 -9.19 -9.64
CA ARG A 148 -6.87 -8.12 -8.70
C ARG A 148 -5.73 -7.15 -8.37
N CYS A 149 -4.47 -7.43 -8.72
CA CYS A 149 -3.37 -6.51 -8.37
C CYS A 149 -3.32 -5.29 -9.29
N THR A 150 -3.79 -4.13 -8.83
CA THR A 150 -3.79 -2.87 -9.60
C THR A 150 -2.77 -1.90 -9.01
N ALA A 151 -1.92 -1.32 -9.86
CA ALA A 151 -1.08 -0.21 -9.46
C ALA A 151 -1.87 1.11 -9.64
N THR A 152 -2.13 1.83 -8.55
CA THR A 152 -2.82 3.12 -8.57
C THR A 152 -1.84 4.26 -8.34
N MET A 153 -2.08 5.37 -9.05
CA MET A 153 -1.29 6.59 -8.96
C MET A 153 -2.02 7.59 -8.08
N THR A 154 -1.32 8.14 -7.08
CA THR A 154 -1.83 9.24 -6.27
C THR A 154 -0.82 10.38 -6.30
N SER A 155 -1.14 11.45 -7.04
CA SER A 155 -0.44 12.73 -6.94
C SER A 155 -0.94 13.44 -5.67
N GLY A 156 -0.02 13.97 -4.88
CA GLY A 156 -0.32 14.82 -3.72
C GLY A 156 -0.98 16.14 -4.10
#